data_AF-A0A452I8C7-F1
#
_entry.id   AF-A0A452I8C7-F1
#
_cell.length_a   1.000
_cell.length_b   1.000
_cell.length_c   1.000
_cell.angle_alpha   90.00
_cell.angle_beta   90.00
_cell.angle_gamma   90.00
#
_symmetry.space_group_name_H-M   'P 1'
#
loop_
_entity.id
_entity.type
_entity.pdbx_description
1 polymer ?
#
loop_
_entity_poly.entity_id
_entity_poly.type
_entity_poly.pdbx_seq_one_letter_code
_entity_poly.pdbx_strand_id
1 'polypeptide(L)'
;MASEPPAQTSRVTRTSSRLTSGPWKRPAALVASVAPSRPRFWEGQDVLARWTDGLLYLGTIKKVDASRQVCLVQFEDNSQFLVLWKDINPAAVPGEEQICCVCYSESVSPENQLVRCEKCGHTYHQECHLPRVLDASSDGAGVLGAWMCRQCVFAVATKRGGALKKGPYAKAMLSMKLVLPYQLKALEWDPAHLTNRQQCYCYCGGPGEWNLKMLQCCSCAQWFHEACTQCLSKPLLYGDRFYVFECCVCTGGPESVRRLPLRWVDVAHLILYHLSICCKKKYFDFEREILPFASENWDNLLLGELSDTPKRDRYSQLLSALSSHKDRFISGKEIKKRKGLFGLHIRVPPPGGLTLAQSPQPTADMVHFPAGWAAQSPLLLRMGARTCREMGEVRGGGAGKDSPVTPPRDSPLCPCHTHPSCPLPKQLSCNTLSAFSRESPPPIPEIP
;
A
#
# COMPACT_ATOMS: atom_id res chain seq x y z
N MET A 1 57.52 10.69 44.83
CA MET A 1 57.05 11.33 43.59
C MET A 1 57.17 10.34 42.46
N ALA A 2 56.04 9.83 41.96
CA ALA A 2 55.95 9.17 40.66
C ALA A 2 54.48 9.24 40.25
N SER A 3 54.25 9.70 39.03
CA SER A 3 52.98 10.15 38.49
C SER A 3 52.43 9.13 37.48
N GLU A 4 51.09 9.11 37.36
CA GLU A 4 50.26 8.70 36.19
C GLU A 4 50.04 7.19 35.89
N PRO A 5 48.96 6.81 35.15
CA PRO A 5 48.01 7.65 34.36
C PRO A 5 46.49 7.39 34.58
N PRO A 6 45.61 8.22 33.98
CA PRO A 6 44.16 8.21 34.17
C PRO A 6 43.40 7.32 33.18
N ALA A 7 42.19 6.91 33.60
CA ALA A 7 41.25 6.11 32.83
C ALA A 7 40.67 6.86 31.61
N GLN A 8 40.83 6.30 30.42
CA GLN A 8 40.19 6.76 29.19
C GLN A 8 38.74 6.24 29.11
N THR A 9 37.79 7.16 29.10
CA THR A 9 36.39 6.89 28.76
C THR A 9 36.22 6.96 27.25
N SER A 10 35.85 5.84 26.62
CA SER A 10 35.60 5.76 25.18
C SER A 10 34.22 6.36 24.86
N ARG A 11 34.23 7.61 24.39
CA ARG A 11 33.06 8.30 23.85
C ARG A 11 32.73 7.75 22.46
N VAL A 12 31.83 6.77 22.38
CA VAL A 12 31.28 6.32 21.09
C VAL A 12 30.32 7.40 20.57
N THR A 13 30.81 8.28 19.71
CA THR A 13 29.98 9.16 18.89
C THR A 13 29.20 8.31 17.88
N ARG A 14 27.89 8.14 18.10
CA ARG A 14 26.94 7.64 17.09
C ARG A 14 26.97 8.58 15.88
N THR A 15 27.62 8.15 14.81
CA THR A 15 27.51 8.78 13.50
C THR A 15 26.10 8.52 12.97
N SER A 16 25.34 9.60 12.76
CA SER A 16 24.08 9.60 12.01
C SER A 16 24.34 8.99 10.63
N SER A 17 23.71 7.84 10.35
CA SER A 17 23.75 7.21 9.04
C SER A 17 23.11 8.16 8.01
N ARG A 18 23.89 8.55 7.00
CA ARG A 18 23.39 9.33 5.86
C ARG A 18 22.22 8.58 5.23
N LEU A 19 21.06 9.22 5.17
CA LEU A 19 19.98 8.87 4.25
C LEU A 19 20.57 8.74 2.84
N THR A 20 20.78 7.53 2.35
CA THR A 20 21.25 7.28 1.00
C THR A 20 20.06 7.38 0.04
N SER A 21 19.63 8.61 -0.25
CA SER A 21 19.03 8.85 -1.56
C SER A 21 20.11 8.47 -2.57
N GLY A 22 19.92 7.36 -3.31
CA GLY A 22 20.80 7.03 -4.43
C GLY A 22 20.89 8.24 -5.36
N PRO A 23 22.00 8.42 -6.11
CA PRO A 23 22.11 9.52 -7.05
C PRO A 23 20.97 9.41 -8.06
N TRP A 24 19.91 10.18 -7.83
CA TRP A 24 18.83 10.35 -8.78
C TRP A 24 19.43 11.06 -9.97
N LYS A 25 19.86 10.28 -10.96
CA LYS A 25 20.03 10.77 -12.31
C LYS A 25 18.62 11.14 -12.75
N ARG A 26 18.34 12.45 -12.73
CA ARG A 26 17.22 13.01 -13.48
C ARG A 26 17.29 12.33 -14.86
N PRO A 27 16.19 11.78 -15.43
CA PRO A 27 16.22 11.36 -16.83
C PRO A 27 16.90 12.49 -17.56
N ALA A 28 17.98 12.19 -18.29
CA ALA A 28 18.70 13.22 -19.02
C ALA A 28 17.62 14.05 -19.71
N ALA A 29 17.59 15.37 -19.48
CA ALA A 29 16.82 16.25 -20.34
C ALA A 29 17.19 15.80 -21.75
N LEU A 30 16.19 15.32 -22.50
CA LEU A 30 16.36 14.65 -23.80
C LEU A 30 17.62 15.19 -24.44
N VAL A 31 18.69 14.39 -24.43
CA VAL A 31 19.90 14.80 -25.15
C VAL A 31 19.38 15.04 -26.56
N ALA A 32 19.54 16.27 -27.06
CA ALA A 32 18.85 16.79 -28.24
C ALA A 32 19.23 16.04 -29.55
N SER A 33 19.82 14.85 -29.45
CA SER A 33 20.37 14.09 -30.57
C SER A 33 19.50 12.94 -31.04
N VAL A 34 18.44 12.51 -30.33
CA VAL A 34 17.46 11.56 -30.88
C VAL A 34 16.07 11.83 -30.27
N ALA A 35 15.18 12.49 -31.02
CA ALA A 35 13.77 12.47 -30.67
C ALA A 35 13.28 11.02 -30.82
N PRO A 36 12.63 10.42 -29.80
CA PRO A 36 12.03 9.11 -29.99
C PRO A 36 11.05 9.22 -31.17
N SER A 37 11.12 8.27 -32.09
CA SER A 37 10.29 8.26 -33.31
C SER A 37 8.78 8.22 -33.00
N ARG A 38 8.41 7.95 -31.74
CA ARG A 38 7.03 7.94 -31.23
C ARG A 38 6.92 8.58 -29.84
N PRO A 39 5.80 9.26 -29.54
CA PRO A 39 5.53 9.76 -28.20
C PRO A 39 5.37 8.58 -27.22
N ARG A 40 5.88 8.74 -25.99
CA ARG A 40 5.78 7.72 -24.92
C ARG A 40 4.34 7.32 -24.61
N PHE A 41 3.41 8.26 -24.74
CA PHE A 41 1.99 8.09 -24.45
C PHE A 41 1.13 8.55 -25.63
N TRP A 42 0.09 7.78 -25.97
CA TRP A 42 -0.89 8.13 -27.01
C TRP A 42 -2.30 7.68 -26.64
N GLU A 43 -3.31 8.26 -27.28
CA GLU A 43 -4.72 7.87 -27.07
C GLU A 43 -4.99 6.47 -27.60
N GLY A 44 -5.75 5.68 -26.84
CA GLY A 44 -5.99 4.26 -27.13
C GLY A 44 -4.90 3.31 -26.61
N GLN A 45 -3.81 3.82 -26.04
CA GLN A 45 -2.76 2.98 -25.46
C GLN A 45 -3.20 2.34 -24.14
N ASP A 46 -3.04 1.02 -24.03
CA ASP A 46 -3.22 0.32 -22.76
C ASP A 46 -1.99 0.47 -21.85
N VAL A 47 -2.25 0.69 -20.58
CA VAL A 47 -1.26 1.06 -19.57
C VAL A 47 -1.59 0.48 -18.20
N LEU A 48 -0.55 0.29 -17.39
CA LEU A 48 -0.69 0.06 -15.95
C LEU A 48 -0.49 1.38 -15.21
N ALA A 49 -1.57 1.90 -14.64
CA ALA A 49 -1.58 3.13 -13.84
C ALA A 49 -1.50 2.80 -12.34
N ARG A 50 -0.59 3.48 -11.63
CA ARG A 50 -0.45 3.37 -10.18
C ARG A 50 -1.44 4.29 -9.48
N TRP A 51 -2.20 3.73 -8.53
CA TRP A 51 -3.20 4.48 -7.77
C TRP A 51 -2.70 4.90 -6.38
N THR A 52 -3.54 5.63 -5.63
CA THR A 52 -3.23 6.18 -4.30
C THR A 52 -3.06 5.14 -3.20
N ASP A 53 -3.34 3.86 -3.46
CA ASP A 53 -3.04 2.73 -2.59
C ASP A 53 -1.68 2.07 -2.90
N GLY A 54 -0.95 2.60 -3.90
CA GLY A 54 0.32 2.08 -4.38
C GLY A 54 0.22 0.86 -5.30
N LEU A 55 -0.99 0.40 -5.64
CA LEU A 55 -1.23 -0.73 -6.53
C LEU A 55 -1.33 -0.29 -7.99
N LEU A 56 -1.16 -1.25 -8.91
CA LEU A 56 -1.30 -1.03 -10.35
C LEU A 56 -2.65 -1.53 -10.86
N TYR A 57 -3.23 -0.74 -11.75
CA TYR A 57 -4.53 -0.97 -12.35
C TYR A 57 -4.43 -0.83 -13.86
N LEU A 58 -5.09 -1.71 -14.60
CA LEU A 58 -5.16 -1.62 -16.07
C LEU A 58 -6.09 -0.49 -16.47
N GLY A 59 -5.68 0.27 -17.47
CA GLY A 59 -6.54 1.22 -18.12
C GLY A 59 -6.05 1.58 -19.51
N THR A 60 -6.89 2.31 -20.23
CA THR A 60 -6.62 2.80 -21.57
C THR A 60 -6.55 4.32 -21.53
N ILE A 61 -5.50 4.91 -22.11
CA ILE A 61 -5.37 6.35 -22.24
C ILE A 61 -6.46 6.89 -23.17
N LYS A 62 -7.24 7.86 -22.68
CA LYS A 62 -8.28 8.56 -23.45
C LYS A 62 -7.86 9.94 -23.93
N LYS A 63 -6.99 10.62 -23.18
CA LYS A 63 -6.42 11.93 -23.56
C LYS A 63 -5.02 12.08 -22.98
N VAL A 64 -4.12 12.73 -23.72
CA VAL A 64 -2.77 13.08 -23.27
C VAL A 64 -2.68 14.60 -23.10
N ASP A 65 -2.27 15.05 -21.92
CA ASP A 65 -2.01 16.46 -21.63
C ASP A 65 -0.52 16.66 -21.32
N ALA A 66 0.22 17.07 -22.35
CA ALA A 66 1.66 17.32 -22.25
C ALA A 66 2.00 18.54 -21.39
N SER A 67 1.10 19.52 -21.29
CA SER A 67 1.35 20.74 -20.51
C SER A 67 1.36 20.45 -19.00
N ARG A 68 0.45 19.60 -18.56
CA ARG A 68 0.31 19.19 -17.15
C ARG A 68 1.00 17.87 -16.83
N GLN A 69 1.57 17.20 -17.83
CA GLN A 69 2.24 15.90 -17.70
C GLN A 69 1.30 14.85 -17.05
N VAL A 70 0.05 14.83 -17.53
CA VAL A 70 -0.99 13.87 -17.10
C VAL A 70 -1.65 13.21 -18.31
N CYS A 71 -2.27 12.06 -18.10
CA CYS A 71 -3.19 11.46 -19.05
C CYS A 71 -4.55 11.21 -18.39
N LEU A 72 -5.64 11.37 -19.13
CA LEU A 72 -6.94 10.85 -18.73
C LEU A 72 -6.95 9.35 -19.01
N VAL A 73 -7.06 8.52 -17.98
CA VAL A 73 -7.06 7.05 -18.09
C VAL A 73 -8.44 6.53 -17.73
N GLN A 74 -9.01 5.70 -18.60
CA GLN A 74 -10.21 4.92 -18.30
C GLN A 74 -9.82 3.53 -17.79
N PHE A 75 -10.34 3.14 -16.63
CA PHE A 75 -10.06 1.83 -16.03
C PHE A 75 -11.13 0.79 -16.39
N GLU A 76 -10.88 -0.47 -16.00
CA GLU A 76 -11.78 -1.62 -16.28
C GLU A 76 -13.21 -1.46 -15.74
N ASP A 77 -13.41 -0.65 -14.70
CA ASP A 77 -14.74 -0.34 -14.14
C ASP A 77 -15.41 0.87 -14.81
N ASN A 78 -14.85 1.36 -15.91
CA ASN A 78 -15.25 2.57 -16.66
C ASN A 78 -15.06 3.89 -15.91
N SER A 79 -14.46 3.88 -14.71
CA SER A 79 -14.05 5.12 -14.06
C SER A 79 -12.94 5.81 -14.86
N GLN A 80 -12.91 7.14 -14.83
CA GLN A 80 -11.92 7.94 -15.54
C GLN A 80 -11.25 8.92 -14.59
N PHE A 81 -9.92 8.93 -14.59
CA PHE A 81 -9.15 9.83 -13.73
C PHE A 81 -7.92 10.37 -14.46
N LEU A 82 -7.49 11.57 -14.05
CA LEU A 82 -6.21 12.13 -14.46
C LEU A 82 -5.10 11.43 -13.68
N VAL A 83 -4.14 10.84 -14.39
CA VAL A 83 -2.98 10.14 -13.83
C VAL A 83 -1.71 10.84 -14.31
N LEU A 84 -0.78 11.12 -13.38
CA LEU A 84 0.51 11.72 -13.71
C LEU A 84 1.36 10.76 -14.55
N TRP A 85 2.13 11.29 -15.49
CA TRP A 85 3.02 10.49 -16.36
C TRP A 85 3.96 9.56 -15.59
N LYS A 86 4.45 9.99 -14.41
CA LYS A 86 5.31 9.18 -13.52
C LYS A 86 4.64 7.91 -12.98
N ASP A 87 3.31 7.88 -13.00
CA ASP A 87 2.48 6.79 -12.47
C ASP A 87 1.88 5.92 -13.56
N ILE A 88 2.20 6.18 -14.84
CA ILE A 88 1.75 5.40 -16.00
C ILE A 88 2.89 4.54 -16.53
N ASN A 89 2.64 3.24 -16.67
CA ASN A 89 3.60 2.25 -17.12
C ASN A 89 3.06 1.56 -18.38
N PRO A 90 3.57 1.91 -19.57
CA PRO A 90 3.17 1.25 -20.81
C PRO A 90 3.78 -0.16 -20.90
N ALA A 91 3.26 -0.97 -21.83
CA ALA A 91 3.90 -2.24 -22.20
C ALA A 91 5.21 -1.97 -22.94
N ALA A 92 6.13 -2.94 -22.90
CA ALA A 92 7.32 -2.88 -23.74
C ALA A 92 6.89 -3.06 -25.20
N VAL A 93 7.38 -2.20 -26.09
CA VAL A 93 7.09 -2.30 -27.52
C VAL A 93 8.03 -3.35 -28.16
N PRO A 94 7.51 -4.32 -28.92
CA PRO A 94 8.36 -5.24 -29.67
C PRO A 94 9.33 -4.49 -30.58
N GLY A 95 10.62 -4.83 -30.54
CA GLY A 95 11.67 -4.17 -31.31
C GLY A 95 12.46 -3.08 -30.56
N GLU A 96 11.98 -2.59 -29.41
CA GLU A 96 12.69 -1.60 -28.58
C GLU A 96 13.61 -2.24 -27.52
N GLU A 97 13.99 -3.51 -27.70
CA GLU A 97 14.77 -4.27 -26.71
C GLU A 97 16.19 -3.71 -26.50
N GLN A 98 16.68 -2.87 -27.42
CA GLN A 98 18.02 -2.28 -27.35
C GLN A 98 18.06 -0.89 -26.69
N ILE A 99 16.91 -0.35 -26.26
CA ILE A 99 16.81 1.00 -25.71
C ILE A 99 16.46 0.97 -24.23
N CYS A 100 17.27 1.62 -23.39
CA CYS A 100 16.92 1.76 -21.98
C CYS A 100 15.61 2.56 -21.81
N CYS A 101 14.62 1.97 -21.16
CA CYS A 101 13.30 2.60 -20.93
C CYS A 101 13.29 3.78 -19.94
N VAL A 102 14.45 4.15 -19.39
CA VAL A 102 14.61 5.29 -18.46
C VAL A 102 15.26 6.48 -19.15
N CYS A 103 16.39 6.27 -19.86
CA CYS A 103 17.15 7.35 -20.49
C CYS A 103 16.94 7.42 -22.02
N TYR A 104 16.24 6.45 -22.61
CA TYR A 104 15.99 6.33 -24.05
C TYR A 104 17.27 6.30 -24.90
N SER A 105 18.34 5.70 -24.38
CA SER A 105 19.61 5.52 -25.08
C SER A 105 19.96 4.04 -25.25
N GLU A 106 20.61 3.74 -26.38
CA GLU A 106 21.20 2.44 -26.72
C GLU A 106 22.68 2.34 -26.30
N SER A 107 23.28 3.47 -25.90
CA SER A 107 24.71 3.55 -25.56
C SER A 107 25.06 2.64 -24.38
N VAL A 108 25.94 1.67 -24.57
CA VAL A 108 26.46 0.79 -23.51
C VAL A 108 27.95 1.06 -23.27
N SER A 109 28.40 0.86 -22.03
CA SER A 109 29.83 0.82 -21.68
C SER A 109 30.15 -0.46 -20.92
N PRO A 110 31.41 -0.92 -20.86
CA PRO A 110 31.78 -2.14 -20.15
C PRO A 110 31.25 -2.21 -18.70
N GLU A 111 31.17 -1.07 -18.02
CA GLU A 111 30.73 -0.92 -16.63
C GLU A 111 29.22 -0.64 -16.49
N ASN A 112 28.48 -0.42 -17.59
CA ASN A 112 27.07 -0.06 -17.56
C ASN A 112 26.34 -0.65 -18.78
N GLN A 113 26.06 -1.94 -18.68
CA GLN A 113 25.37 -2.72 -19.71
C GLN A 113 23.85 -2.56 -19.63
N LEU A 114 23.16 -2.93 -20.71
CA LEU A 114 21.71 -3.08 -20.71
C LEU A 114 21.31 -4.43 -20.11
N VAL A 115 20.31 -4.42 -19.23
CA VAL A 115 19.74 -5.60 -18.59
C VAL A 115 18.24 -5.64 -18.88
N ARG A 116 17.77 -6.79 -19.37
CA ARG A 116 16.36 -7.03 -19.71
C ARG A 116 15.60 -7.62 -18.55
N CYS A 117 14.44 -7.04 -18.21
CA CYS A 117 13.54 -7.62 -17.23
C CYS A 117 12.78 -8.80 -17.83
N GLU A 118 12.84 -9.97 -17.19
CA GLU A 118 12.18 -11.17 -17.71
C GLU A 118 10.65 -11.12 -17.67
N LYS A 119 10.07 -10.29 -16.80
CA LYS A 119 8.61 -10.19 -16.65
C LYS A 119 7.96 -9.25 -17.67
N CYS A 120 8.53 -8.06 -17.86
CA CYS A 120 7.93 -7.03 -18.71
C CYS A 120 8.68 -6.75 -20.01
N GLY A 121 9.83 -7.40 -20.26
CA GLY A 121 10.62 -7.22 -21.48
C GLY A 121 11.38 -5.89 -21.58
N HIS A 122 11.09 -4.90 -20.74
CA HIS A 122 11.81 -3.62 -20.75
C HIS A 122 13.30 -3.81 -20.40
N THR A 123 14.14 -3.01 -21.04
CA THR A 123 15.58 -2.97 -20.76
C THR A 123 15.98 -1.71 -19.99
N TYR A 124 17.00 -1.87 -19.16
CA TYR A 124 17.52 -0.84 -18.26
C TYR A 124 19.03 -0.86 -18.33
N HIS A 125 19.67 0.31 -18.41
CA HIS A 125 21.08 0.37 -18.00
C HIS A 125 21.18 -0.02 -16.52
N GLN A 126 22.27 -0.72 -16.16
CA GLN A 126 22.54 -1.10 -14.77
C GLN A 126 22.42 0.08 -13.81
N GLU A 127 22.93 1.26 -14.20
CA GLU A 127 22.87 2.49 -13.40
C GLU A 127 21.56 3.28 -13.50
N CYS A 128 20.74 3.03 -14.51
CA CYS A 128 19.43 3.67 -14.66
C CYS A 128 18.35 3.02 -13.79
N HIS A 129 18.59 1.79 -13.33
CA HIS A 129 17.72 1.09 -12.39
C HIS A 129 18.08 1.41 -10.93
N LEU A 130 17.08 1.39 -10.05
CA LEU A 130 17.26 1.63 -8.61
C LEU A 130 16.71 0.47 -7.76
N PRO A 131 17.57 -0.22 -6.98
CA PRO A 131 19.04 -0.06 -6.87
C PRO A 131 19.76 -0.48 -8.16
N ARG A 132 21.02 -0.07 -8.32
CA ARG A 132 21.88 -0.46 -9.46
C ARG A 132 21.84 -1.98 -9.63
N VAL A 133 21.69 -2.43 -10.88
CA VAL A 133 21.77 -3.87 -11.18
C VAL A 133 23.23 -4.30 -11.12
N LEU A 134 23.56 -5.15 -10.15
CA LEU A 134 24.84 -5.85 -10.09
C LEU A 134 24.75 -7.12 -10.95
N ASP A 135 25.86 -7.56 -11.54
CA ASP A 135 25.89 -8.64 -12.52
C ASP A 135 25.09 -9.87 -12.06
N ALA A 136 24.31 -10.43 -13.00
CA ALA A 136 23.26 -11.42 -12.79
C ALA A 136 23.71 -12.76 -12.15
N SER A 137 25.01 -12.92 -11.88
CA SER A 137 25.63 -14.07 -11.23
C SER A 137 25.82 -13.92 -9.71
N SER A 138 25.45 -12.79 -9.10
CA SER A 138 25.65 -12.53 -7.66
C SER A 138 24.33 -12.40 -6.90
N ASP A 139 23.85 -13.53 -6.36
CA ASP A 139 23.00 -13.83 -5.17
C ASP A 139 22.11 -12.78 -4.45
N GLY A 140 21.87 -11.58 -4.98
CA GLY A 140 21.20 -10.49 -4.27
C GLY A 140 19.79 -10.14 -4.75
N ALA A 141 19.47 -10.38 -6.03
CA ALA A 141 18.21 -9.94 -6.65
C ALA A 141 17.60 -10.93 -7.66
N GLY A 142 18.29 -12.02 -8.00
CA GLY A 142 17.80 -13.05 -8.89
C GLY A 142 16.84 -13.99 -8.18
N VAL A 143 15.60 -14.05 -8.64
CA VAL A 143 14.69 -15.15 -8.32
C VAL A 143 15.04 -16.28 -9.29
N LEU A 144 15.74 -17.32 -8.84
CA LEU A 144 16.02 -18.53 -9.65
C LEU A 144 16.53 -18.21 -11.08
N GLY A 145 17.64 -17.48 -11.20
CA GLY A 145 18.30 -17.18 -12.48
C GLY A 145 17.72 -16.00 -13.28
N ALA A 146 16.56 -15.46 -12.88
CA ALA A 146 15.83 -14.42 -13.60
C ALA A 146 15.86 -13.06 -12.89
N TRP A 147 16.33 -12.00 -13.56
CA TRP A 147 16.26 -10.63 -13.03
C TRP A 147 14.91 -9.96 -13.32
N MET A 148 14.33 -9.32 -12.31
CA MET A 148 13.10 -8.55 -12.42
C MET A 148 13.31 -7.10 -11.97
N CYS A 149 12.83 -6.17 -12.79
CA CYS A 149 12.89 -4.76 -12.48
C CYS A 149 12.01 -4.41 -11.26
N ARG A 150 12.32 -3.28 -10.63
CA ARG A 150 11.58 -2.72 -9.49
C ARG A 150 10.07 -2.74 -9.72
N GLN A 151 9.63 -2.30 -10.90
CA GLN A 151 8.21 -2.19 -11.21
C GLN A 151 7.52 -3.56 -11.15
N CYS A 152 8.12 -4.58 -11.75
CA CYS A 152 7.59 -5.94 -11.74
C CYS A 152 7.64 -6.58 -10.34
N VAL A 153 8.70 -6.32 -9.58
CA VAL A 153 8.80 -6.77 -8.17
C VAL A 153 7.67 -6.18 -7.34
N PHE A 154 7.42 -4.88 -7.43
CA PHE A 154 6.31 -4.23 -6.72
C PHE A 154 4.94 -4.73 -7.23
N ALA A 155 4.77 -4.91 -8.54
CA ALA A 155 3.52 -5.40 -9.12
C ALA A 155 3.14 -6.80 -8.60
N VAL A 156 4.12 -7.68 -8.39
CA VAL A 156 3.89 -9.03 -7.86
C VAL A 156 3.73 -9.02 -6.35
N ALA A 157 4.59 -8.29 -5.63
CA ALA A 157 4.71 -8.38 -4.17
C ALA A 157 3.71 -7.51 -3.40
N THR A 158 3.24 -6.39 -3.95
CA THR A 158 2.25 -5.53 -3.28
C THR A 158 0.87 -6.17 -3.26
N LYS A 159 0.18 -6.08 -2.11
CA LYS A 159 -1.19 -6.61 -1.90
C LYS A 159 -1.95 -5.72 -0.92
N ARG A 160 -3.27 -5.65 -1.06
CA ARG A 160 -4.14 -5.05 -0.03
C ARG A 160 -3.93 -5.77 1.31
N GLY A 161 -3.83 -5.02 2.40
CA GLY A 161 -3.53 -5.53 3.74
C GLY A 161 -2.05 -5.71 4.06
N GLY A 162 -1.14 -5.53 3.10
CA GLY A 162 0.30 -5.67 3.28
C GLY A 162 0.95 -6.53 2.20
N ALA A 163 2.16 -6.18 1.79
CA ALA A 163 2.92 -6.91 0.79
C ALA A 163 3.35 -8.32 1.26
N LEU A 164 3.77 -9.14 0.30
CA LEU A 164 4.31 -10.48 0.56
C LEU A 164 5.48 -10.40 1.56
N LYS A 165 5.43 -11.25 2.59
CA LYS A 165 6.46 -11.29 3.66
C LYS A 165 7.50 -12.37 3.48
N LYS A 166 7.21 -13.40 2.68
CA LYS A 166 8.06 -14.58 2.49
C LYS A 166 8.22 -14.89 1.00
N GLY A 167 9.27 -15.64 0.69
CA GLY A 167 9.58 -16.05 -0.67
C GLY A 167 10.45 -15.05 -1.44
N PRO A 168 10.84 -15.42 -2.67
CA PRO A 168 11.86 -14.69 -3.41
C PRO A 168 11.42 -13.26 -3.79
N TYR A 169 10.14 -13.06 -4.16
CA TYR A 169 9.61 -11.72 -4.45
C TYR A 169 9.56 -10.81 -3.23
N ALA A 170 9.31 -11.36 -2.04
CA ALA A 170 9.33 -10.60 -0.80
C ALA A 170 10.76 -10.13 -0.46
N LYS A 171 11.76 -11.00 -0.66
CA LYS A 171 13.19 -10.67 -0.48
C LYS A 171 13.64 -9.61 -1.49
N ALA A 172 13.30 -9.79 -2.77
CA ALA A 172 13.60 -8.81 -3.81
C ALA A 172 12.96 -7.45 -3.50
N MET A 173 11.69 -7.43 -3.07
CA MET A 173 11.00 -6.19 -2.70
C MET A 173 11.70 -5.47 -1.54
N LEU A 174 12.15 -6.21 -0.51
CA LEU A 174 12.91 -5.63 0.59
C LEU A 174 14.18 -4.94 0.07
N SER A 175 14.98 -5.61 -0.77
CA SER A 175 16.17 -5.02 -1.38
C SER A 175 15.86 -3.75 -2.17
N MET A 176 14.76 -3.75 -2.94
CA MET A 176 14.31 -2.58 -3.70
C MET A 176 13.92 -1.42 -2.77
N LYS A 177 13.30 -1.70 -1.61
CA LYS A 177 12.80 -0.69 -0.66
C LYS A 177 13.92 0.03 0.11
N LEU A 178 15.16 -0.45 0.06
CA LEU A 178 16.31 0.22 0.66
C LEU A 178 16.70 1.52 -0.08
N VAL A 179 16.24 1.70 -1.31
CA VAL A 179 16.52 2.90 -2.13
C VAL A 179 15.21 3.49 -2.64
N LEU A 180 15.03 4.80 -2.46
CA LEU A 180 13.89 5.54 -3.00
C LEU A 180 14.12 5.89 -4.49
N PRO A 181 13.11 5.75 -5.35
CA PRO A 181 13.18 6.18 -6.75
C PRO A 181 12.81 7.66 -6.87
N TYR A 182 13.29 8.51 -5.95
CA TYR A 182 13.10 9.96 -5.93
C TYR A 182 13.97 10.59 -4.83
N GLN A 183 14.17 11.91 -4.89
CA GLN A 183 14.91 12.65 -3.87
C GLN A 183 13.97 13.17 -2.79
N LEU A 184 14.06 12.60 -1.58
CA LEU A 184 13.17 12.96 -0.47
C LEU A 184 13.22 14.44 -0.09
N LYS A 185 14.43 15.04 -0.11
CA LYS A 185 14.66 16.46 0.24
C LYS A 185 14.11 17.44 -0.78
N ALA A 186 13.78 16.99 -2.00
CA ALA A 186 13.26 17.84 -3.06
C ALA A 186 11.72 17.95 -3.05
N LEU A 187 11.05 17.25 -2.12
CA LEU A 187 9.59 17.29 -2.01
C LEU A 187 9.12 18.56 -1.31
N GLU A 188 8.12 19.21 -1.88
CA GLU A 188 7.52 20.44 -1.36
C GLU A 188 6.26 20.08 -0.57
N TRP A 189 6.39 20.02 0.75
CA TRP A 189 5.33 19.61 1.67
C TRP A 189 4.44 20.77 2.10
N ASP A 190 3.18 20.46 2.41
CA ASP A 190 2.32 21.37 3.17
C ASP A 190 2.83 21.56 4.61
N PRO A 191 2.38 22.61 5.34
CA PRO A 191 2.86 22.90 6.69
C PRO A 191 2.61 21.77 7.70
N ALA A 192 1.59 20.93 7.46
CA ALA A 192 1.24 19.81 8.33
C ALA A 192 2.00 18.52 8.00
N HIS A 193 2.84 18.53 6.95
CA HIS A 193 3.58 17.37 6.44
C HIS A 193 2.68 16.18 6.08
N LEU A 194 1.51 16.47 5.50
CA LEU A 194 0.49 15.49 5.11
C LEU A 194 0.53 15.20 3.61
N THR A 195 0.73 16.24 2.80
CA THR A 195 0.77 16.14 1.34
C THR A 195 1.94 16.90 0.75
N ASN A 196 2.43 16.48 -0.43
CA ASN A 196 3.43 17.21 -1.19
C ASN A 196 2.98 17.51 -2.62
N ARG A 197 3.49 18.61 -3.20
CA ARG A 197 3.14 19.12 -4.54
C ARG A 197 3.40 18.09 -5.64
N GLN A 198 4.45 17.28 -5.49
CA GLN A 198 4.87 16.27 -6.45
C GLN A 198 4.00 15.02 -6.45
N GLN A 199 3.09 14.87 -5.47
CA GLN A 199 2.32 13.65 -5.23
C GLN A 199 3.21 12.40 -5.23
N CYS A 200 4.33 12.47 -4.51
CA CYS A 200 5.35 11.44 -4.50
C CYS A 200 5.55 10.90 -3.08
N TYR A 201 5.14 9.66 -2.87
CA TYR A 201 5.12 8.99 -1.58
C TYR A 201 5.66 7.56 -1.67
N CYS A 202 5.94 6.99 -0.50
CA CYS A 202 6.25 5.58 -0.31
C CYS A 202 7.51 5.09 -1.07
N TYR A 203 7.88 3.82 -0.89
CA TYR A 203 8.95 3.21 -1.67
C TYR A 203 8.67 3.19 -3.18
N CYS A 204 7.40 3.23 -3.60
CA CYS A 204 7.03 3.17 -5.01
C CYS A 204 7.14 4.52 -5.75
N GLY A 205 7.23 5.65 -5.05
CA GLY A 205 7.19 7.00 -5.64
C GLY A 205 5.82 7.41 -6.20
N GLY A 206 4.79 6.62 -5.88
CA GLY A 206 3.42 6.81 -6.33
C GLY A 206 2.67 7.96 -5.65
N PRO A 207 1.42 8.23 -6.08
CA PRO A 207 0.53 9.12 -5.37
C PRO A 207 0.01 8.43 -4.10
N GLY A 208 -0.60 9.18 -3.20
CA GLY A 208 -1.10 8.66 -1.93
C GLY A 208 -1.92 9.69 -1.17
N GLU A 209 -2.84 9.20 -0.35
CA GLU A 209 -3.61 10.00 0.59
C GLU A 209 -3.26 9.53 2.01
N TRP A 210 -2.64 10.40 2.81
CA TRP A 210 -2.06 10.03 4.11
C TRP A 210 -3.04 9.36 5.08
N ASN A 211 -4.31 9.76 5.02
CA ASN A 211 -5.40 9.24 5.84
C ASN A 211 -6.02 7.97 5.26
N LEU A 212 -5.60 7.52 4.07
CA LEU A 212 -6.10 6.33 3.40
C LEU A 212 -5.08 5.19 3.40
N LYS A 213 -5.00 4.45 4.53
CA LYS A 213 -4.14 3.26 4.67
C LYS A 213 -2.66 3.54 4.39
N MET A 214 -2.13 4.62 4.98
CA MET A 214 -0.70 4.92 4.94
C MET A 214 -0.13 5.05 6.37
N LEU A 215 1.14 4.68 6.53
CA LEU A 215 1.92 4.90 7.75
C LEU A 215 2.93 6.02 7.54
N GLN A 216 3.11 6.88 8.54
CA GLN A 216 4.15 7.89 8.53
C GLN A 216 5.41 7.36 9.22
N CYS A 217 6.57 7.46 8.57
CA CYS A 217 7.84 7.08 9.17
C CYS A 217 8.25 8.11 10.23
N CYS A 218 8.56 7.68 11.46
CA CYS A 218 8.96 8.58 12.54
C CYS A 218 10.33 9.25 12.32
N SER A 219 11.19 8.66 11.48
CA SER A 219 12.55 9.15 11.24
C SER A 219 12.64 10.13 10.07
N CYS A 220 11.85 9.94 9.01
CA CYS A 220 11.91 10.78 7.80
C CYS A 220 10.61 11.50 7.43
N ALA A 221 9.55 11.33 8.23
CA ALA A 221 8.22 11.93 8.06
C ALA A 221 7.48 11.61 6.74
N GLN A 222 8.08 10.84 5.83
CA GLN A 222 7.44 10.34 4.61
C GLN A 222 6.30 9.34 4.93
N TRP A 223 5.31 9.30 4.05
CA TRP A 223 4.15 8.40 4.10
C TRP A 223 4.36 7.15 3.23
N PHE A 224 3.93 5.99 3.73
CA PHE A 224 4.11 4.69 3.11
C PHE A 224 2.80 3.90 3.04
N HIS A 225 2.43 3.44 1.85
CA HIS A 225 1.21 2.64 1.61
C HIS A 225 1.22 1.33 2.40
N GLU A 226 0.07 0.97 2.98
CA GLU A 226 -0.20 -0.37 3.54
C GLU A 226 0.29 -1.45 2.58
N ALA A 227 -0.11 -1.37 1.31
CA ALA A 227 0.19 -2.37 0.31
C ALA A 227 1.68 -2.53 -0.03
N CYS A 228 2.52 -1.57 0.34
CA CYS A 228 3.97 -1.59 0.11
C CYS A 228 4.78 -2.00 1.36
N THR A 229 4.14 -2.07 2.53
CA THR A 229 4.77 -2.49 3.79
C THR A 229 4.77 -4.01 3.93
N GLN A 230 5.76 -4.55 4.64
CA GLN A 230 5.90 -5.99 4.92
C GLN A 230 5.83 -6.30 6.44
N CYS A 231 5.65 -5.28 7.28
CA CYS A 231 5.66 -5.41 8.74
C CYS A 231 4.26 -5.62 9.37
N LEU A 232 3.16 -5.25 8.70
CA LEU A 232 1.81 -5.26 9.29
C LEU A 232 1.26 -6.66 9.53
N SER A 233 0.74 -6.94 10.73
CA SER A 233 0.04 -8.19 11.04
C SER A 233 -1.42 -8.20 10.59
N LYS A 234 -2.06 -7.03 10.50
CA LYS A 234 -3.45 -6.81 10.11
C LYS A 234 -3.54 -5.59 9.18
N PRO A 235 -4.56 -5.50 8.30
CA PRO A 235 -4.82 -4.31 7.49
C PRO A 235 -5.07 -3.07 8.36
N LEU A 236 -4.68 -1.90 7.87
CA LEU A 236 -4.92 -0.61 8.52
C LEU A 236 -6.38 -0.19 8.40
N LEU A 237 -6.91 0.47 9.41
CA LEU A 237 -8.11 1.29 9.24
C LEU A 237 -7.73 2.63 8.60
N TYR A 238 -8.66 3.23 7.85
CA TYR A 238 -8.53 4.63 7.44
C TYR A 238 -8.33 5.55 8.65
N GLY A 239 -7.42 6.51 8.53
CA GLY A 239 -7.07 7.47 9.57
C GLY A 239 -6.31 6.90 10.76
N ASP A 240 -5.94 5.62 10.75
CA ASP A 240 -5.28 5.00 11.90
C ASP A 240 -3.80 5.38 11.99
N ARG A 241 -3.51 6.33 12.89
CA ARG A 241 -2.17 6.83 13.21
C ARG A 241 -1.61 6.28 14.52
N PHE A 242 -2.22 5.24 15.09
CA PHE A 242 -1.77 4.64 16.36
C PHE A 242 -0.65 3.63 16.10
N TYR A 243 0.43 4.10 15.46
CA TYR A 243 1.61 3.31 15.13
C TYR A 243 2.87 4.14 15.28
N VAL A 244 3.93 3.51 15.79
CA VAL A 244 5.31 3.97 15.57
C VAL A 244 5.86 3.12 14.44
N PHE A 245 6.19 3.75 13.32
CA PHE A 245 6.66 3.07 12.12
C PHE A 245 7.99 3.67 11.67
N GLU A 246 8.94 2.81 11.32
CA GLU A 246 10.21 3.20 10.70
C GLU A 246 10.41 2.41 9.40
N CYS A 247 10.67 3.14 8.30
CA CYS A 247 10.73 2.57 6.96
C CYS A 247 12.09 1.90 6.68
N CYS A 248 12.13 1.03 5.66
CA CYS A 248 13.34 0.31 5.25
C CYS A 248 14.55 1.21 4.95
N VAL A 249 14.31 2.41 4.44
CA VAL A 249 15.36 3.38 4.10
C VAL A 249 16.02 3.92 5.37
N CYS A 250 15.23 4.15 6.43
CA CYS A 250 15.74 4.66 7.70
C CYS A 250 16.38 3.56 8.55
N THR A 251 15.81 2.36 8.56
CA THR A 251 16.40 1.22 9.28
C THR A 251 17.61 0.62 8.57
N GLY A 252 17.78 0.87 7.26
CA GLY A 252 18.78 0.19 6.43
C GLY A 252 18.48 -1.31 6.23
N GLY A 253 17.24 -1.73 6.47
CA GLY A 253 16.86 -3.14 6.51
C GLY A 253 15.34 -3.33 6.55
N PRO A 254 14.82 -4.39 7.21
CA PRO A 254 13.40 -4.57 7.43
C PRO A 254 12.75 -3.37 8.16
N GLU A 255 11.47 -3.13 7.90
CA GLU A 255 10.67 -2.14 8.62
C GLU A 255 10.53 -2.49 10.10
N SER A 256 10.41 -1.46 10.94
CA SER A 256 9.96 -1.60 12.33
C SER A 256 8.56 -1.01 12.47
N VAL A 257 7.67 -1.72 13.16
CA VAL A 257 6.31 -1.23 13.45
C VAL A 257 5.89 -1.62 14.86
N ARG A 258 5.31 -0.68 15.59
CA ARG A 258 4.73 -0.92 16.91
C ARG A 258 3.36 -0.27 16.99
N ARG A 259 2.34 -1.05 17.35
CA ARG A 259 0.98 -0.57 17.63
C ARG A 259 0.99 0.24 18.94
N LEU A 260 0.40 1.43 18.92
CA LEU A 260 0.19 2.24 20.13
C LEU A 260 -1.11 1.81 20.83
N PRO A 261 -1.18 1.90 22.17
CA PRO A 261 -2.40 1.59 22.90
C PRO A 261 -3.53 2.56 22.53
N LEU A 262 -4.75 2.06 22.53
CA LEU A 262 -5.96 2.84 22.24
C LEU A 262 -6.81 2.95 23.49
N ARG A 263 -7.48 4.10 23.66
CA ARG A 263 -8.58 4.25 24.62
C ARG A 263 -9.90 4.03 23.88
N TRP A 264 -10.98 3.77 24.62
CA TRP A 264 -12.32 3.60 24.02
C TRP A 264 -12.77 4.77 23.15
N VAL A 265 -12.40 6.01 23.49
CA VAL A 265 -12.67 7.19 22.65
C VAL A 265 -11.94 7.11 21.31
N ASP A 266 -10.71 6.59 21.29
CA ASP A 266 -9.91 6.44 20.09
C ASP A 266 -10.48 5.31 19.21
N VAL A 267 -10.92 4.21 19.82
CA VAL A 267 -11.62 3.10 19.13
C VAL A 267 -12.91 3.59 18.47
N ALA A 268 -13.76 4.30 19.22
CA ALA A 268 -15.00 4.86 18.69
C ALA A 268 -14.76 5.83 17.53
N HIS A 269 -13.75 6.71 17.66
CA HIS A 269 -13.39 7.68 16.63
C HIS A 269 -12.84 6.98 15.38
N LEU A 270 -11.92 6.02 15.52
CA LEU A 270 -11.38 5.26 14.39
C LEU A 270 -12.48 4.52 13.62
N ILE A 271 -13.38 3.83 14.32
CA ILE A 271 -14.48 3.10 13.68
C ILE A 271 -15.38 4.08 12.91
N LEU A 272 -15.82 5.16 13.55
CA LEU A 272 -16.67 6.16 12.88
C LEU A 272 -15.96 6.80 11.68
N TYR A 273 -14.68 7.13 11.82
CA TYR A 273 -13.90 7.69 10.72
C TYR A 273 -13.80 6.70 9.57
N HIS A 274 -13.42 5.45 9.85
CA HIS A 274 -13.33 4.38 8.87
C HIS A 274 -14.64 4.19 8.10
N LEU A 275 -15.75 4.02 8.84
CA LEU A 275 -17.08 3.87 8.24
C LEU A 275 -17.47 5.11 7.42
N SER A 276 -17.13 6.32 7.87
CA SER A 276 -17.43 7.56 7.14
C SER A 276 -16.74 7.66 5.78
N ILE A 277 -15.54 7.07 5.65
CA ILE A 277 -14.81 6.99 4.39
C ILE A 277 -15.41 5.87 3.52
N CYS A 278 -15.56 4.66 4.06
CA CYS A 278 -16.08 3.50 3.33
C CYS A 278 -17.49 3.70 2.76
N CYS A 279 -18.38 4.29 3.56
CA CYS A 279 -19.80 4.43 3.22
C CYS A 279 -20.15 5.83 2.68
N LYS A 280 -19.18 6.75 2.65
CA LYS A 280 -19.37 8.15 2.21
C LYS A 280 -20.56 8.87 2.88
N LYS A 281 -20.90 8.49 4.12
CA LYS A 281 -21.99 9.08 4.92
C LYS A 281 -21.52 9.53 6.31
N LYS A 282 -22.28 10.44 6.94
CA LYS A 282 -21.90 11.08 8.21
C LYS A 282 -22.39 10.33 9.45
N TYR A 283 -23.56 9.70 9.40
CA TYR A 283 -24.23 9.13 10.56
C TYR A 283 -24.36 7.62 10.42
N PHE A 284 -24.11 6.93 11.52
CA PHE A 284 -24.13 5.48 11.63
C PHE A 284 -24.97 5.07 12.82
N ASP A 285 -25.78 4.03 12.64
CA ASP A 285 -26.54 3.42 13.72
C ASP A 285 -25.63 2.59 14.63
N PHE A 286 -25.72 2.80 15.94
CA PHE A 286 -24.85 2.14 16.90
C PHE A 286 -24.99 0.62 16.87
N GLU A 287 -26.21 0.10 16.87
CA GLU A 287 -26.47 -1.34 16.99
C GLU A 287 -26.42 -2.05 15.65
N ARG A 288 -26.75 -1.34 14.55
CA ARG A 288 -26.80 -1.94 13.21
C ARG A 288 -25.52 -1.78 12.41
N GLU A 289 -24.64 -0.84 12.76
CA GLU A 289 -23.45 -0.52 11.96
C GLU A 289 -22.16 -0.45 12.79
N ILE A 290 -22.13 0.35 13.86
CA ILE A 290 -20.90 0.60 14.63
C ILE A 290 -20.49 -0.65 15.43
N LEU A 291 -21.42 -1.20 16.22
CA LEU A 291 -21.15 -2.36 17.07
C LEU A 291 -20.94 -3.66 16.28
N PRO A 292 -21.70 -3.95 15.20
CA PRO A 292 -21.41 -5.08 14.31
C PRO A 292 -20.00 -4.97 13.71
N PHE A 293 -19.64 -3.80 13.16
CA PHE A 293 -18.29 -3.59 12.63
C PHE A 293 -17.20 -3.85 13.69
N ALA A 294 -17.37 -3.30 14.89
CA ALA A 294 -16.42 -3.51 15.99
C ALA A 294 -16.29 -4.99 16.34
N SER A 295 -17.40 -5.72 16.38
CA SER A 295 -17.45 -7.13 16.77
C SER A 295 -16.83 -8.03 15.71
N GLU A 296 -17.15 -7.79 14.43
CA GLU A 296 -16.61 -8.54 13.29
C GLU A 296 -15.12 -8.30 13.08
N ASN A 297 -14.62 -7.13 13.47
CA ASN A 297 -13.23 -6.71 13.24
C ASN A 297 -12.40 -6.66 14.52
N TRP A 298 -12.88 -7.19 15.65
CA TRP A 298 -12.27 -7.01 16.97
C TRP A 298 -10.75 -7.31 16.99
N ASP A 299 -10.34 -8.43 16.42
CA ASP A 299 -8.92 -8.83 16.36
C ASP A 299 -8.11 -8.00 15.35
N ASN A 300 -8.77 -7.43 14.35
CA ASN A 300 -8.13 -6.57 13.34
C ASN A 300 -7.92 -5.14 13.86
N LEU A 301 -8.65 -4.72 14.89
CA LEU A 301 -8.51 -3.41 15.54
C LEU A 301 -7.21 -3.29 16.34
N LEU A 302 -6.55 -4.41 16.67
CA LEU A 302 -5.30 -4.47 17.43
C LEU A 302 -5.35 -3.59 18.69
N LEU A 303 -6.29 -3.92 19.58
CA LEU A 303 -6.73 -3.08 20.69
C LEU A 303 -5.81 -3.07 21.92
N GLY A 304 -4.71 -3.82 21.91
CA GLY A 304 -3.83 -3.97 23.08
C GLY A 304 -4.61 -4.48 24.28
N GLU A 305 -4.42 -3.88 25.45
CA GLU A 305 -5.10 -4.26 26.71
C GLU A 305 -6.64 -4.31 26.61
N LEU A 306 -7.25 -3.52 25.72
CA LEU A 306 -8.69 -3.53 25.54
C LEU A 306 -9.20 -4.82 24.85
N SER A 307 -8.34 -5.62 24.23
CA SER A 307 -8.73 -6.86 23.53
C SER A 307 -9.48 -7.84 24.43
N ASP A 308 -9.10 -7.86 25.71
CA ASP A 308 -9.57 -8.80 26.73
C ASP A 308 -10.91 -8.38 27.34
N THR A 309 -11.45 -7.23 26.92
CA THR A 309 -12.77 -6.76 27.35
C THR A 309 -13.85 -7.81 27.00
N PRO A 310 -14.60 -8.32 28.00
CA PRO A 310 -15.67 -9.28 27.77
C PRO A 310 -16.72 -8.74 26.81
N LYS A 311 -17.26 -9.60 25.93
CA LYS A 311 -18.25 -9.19 24.90
C LYS A 311 -19.44 -8.42 25.48
N ARG A 312 -19.92 -8.81 26.66
CA ARG A 312 -21.03 -8.16 27.38
C ARG A 312 -20.76 -6.70 27.76
N ASP A 313 -19.49 -6.34 27.95
CA ASP A 313 -19.08 -5.01 28.41
C ASP A 313 -18.70 -4.08 27.24
N ARG A 314 -18.44 -4.64 26.05
CA ARG A 314 -18.05 -3.84 24.85
C ARG A 314 -19.13 -2.84 24.44
N TYR A 315 -20.40 -3.22 24.55
CA TYR A 315 -21.55 -2.36 24.24
C TYR A 315 -21.51 -1.08 25.09
N SER A 316 -21.45 -1.23 26.41
CA SER A 316 -21.53 -0.11 27.35
C SER A 316 -20.32 0.81 27.22
N GLN A 317 -19.12 0.24 27.04
CA GLN A 317 -17.90 1.03 26.89
C GLN A 317 -17.89 1.86 25.61
N LEU A 318 -18.26 1.27 24.47
CA LEU A 318 -18.29 1.97 23.19
C LEU A 318 -19.39 3.04 23.16
N LEU A 319 -20.58 2.74 23.68
CA LEU A 319 -21.67 3.71 23.80
C LEU A 319 -21.31 4.86 24.75
N SER A 320 -20.65 4.55 25.87
CA SER A 320 -20.16 5.56 26.82
C SER A 320 -19.15 6.49 26.16
N ALA A 321 -18.19 5.96 25.40
CA ALA A 321 -17.22 6.77 24.67
C ALA A 321 -17.89 7.71 23.65
N LEU A 322 -18.83 7.19 22.86
CA LEU A 322 -19.60 7.96 21.88
C LEU A 322 -20.49 9.04 22.53
N SER A 323 -21.00 8.76 23.73
CA SER A 323 -21.94 9.66 24.41
C SER A 323 -21.24 10.74 25.22
N SER A 324 -20.06 10.46 25.76
CA SER A 324 -19.36 11.35 26.72
C SER A 324 -18.45 12.38 26.04
N HIS A 325 -17.99 12.14 24.81
CA HIS A 325 -17.05 13.02 24.10
C HIS A 325 -17.76 13.89 23.06
N LYS A 326 -18.51 14.89 23.55
CA LYS A 326 -19.30 15.82 22.72
C LYS A 326 -18.48 16.76 21.84
N ASP A 327 -17.18 16.88 22.11
CA ASP A 327 -16.23 17.60 21.26
C ASP A 327 -15.93 16.83 19.96
N ARG A 328 -16.05 15.50 19.98
CA ARG A 328 -15.72 14.62 18.83
C ARG A 328 -16.97 14.09 18.14
N PHE A 329 -17.97 13.69 18.92
CA PHE A 329 -19.13 12.93 18.43
C PHE A 329 -20.43 13.72 18.56
N ILE A 330 -21.19 13.70 17.48
CA ILE A 330 -22.54 14.25 17.43
C ILE A 330 -23.56 13.11 17.48
N SER A 331 -24.50 13.18 18.44
CA SER A 331 -25.57 12.19 18.56
C SER A 331 -26.82 12.60 17.78
N GLY A 332 -27.60 11.62 17.31
CA GLY A 332 -28.88 11.86 16.63
C GLY A 332 -29.86 12.69 17.45
N LYS A 333 -29.81 12.57 18.79
CA LYS A 333 -30.64 13.36 19.71
C LYS A 333 -30.37 14.86 19.59
N GLU A 334 -29.11 15.27 19.41
CA GLU A 334 -28.71 16.68 19.31
C GLU A 334 -29.16 17.33 18.00
N ILE A 335 -29.37 16.54 16.95
CA ILE A 335 -29.76 17.01 15.62
C ILE A 335 -31.19 16.62 15.24
N LYS A 336 -32.04 16.32 16.23
CA LYS A 336 -33.44 15.91 16.04
C LYS A 336 -33.61 14.74 15.04
N LYS A 337 -32.61 13.85 14.95
CA LYS A 337 -32.66 12.59 14.19
C LYS A 337 -32.99 11.40 15.10
N ARG A 338 -33.10 10.21 14.52
CA ARG A 338 -33.33 8.94 15.24
C ARG A 338 -32.31 8.77 16.37
N LYS A 339 -32.79 8.35 17.54
CA LYS A 339 -31.95 7.97 18.69
C LYS A 339 -31.04 6.80 18.26
N GLY A 340 -29.82 6.72 18.82
CA GLY A 340 -28.84 5.68 18.49
C GLY A 340 -27.96 5.97 17.27
N LEU A 341 -28.17 7.08 16.56
CA LEU A 341 -27.27 7.53 15.50
C LEU A 341 -26.09 8.32 16.07
N PHE A 342 -24.89 8.06 15.56
CA PHE A 342 -23.68 8.81 15.88
C PHE A 342 -22.92 9.21 14.62
N GLY A 343 -22.19 10.32 14.70
CA GLY A 343 -21.28 10.77 13.65
C GLY A 343 -20.15 11.60 14.22
N LEU A 344 -19.15 11.90 13.41
CA LEU A 344 -18.08 12.84 13.76
C LEU A 344 -18.57 14.28 13.56
N HIS A 345 -18.19 15.19 14.45
CA HIS A 345 -18.40 16.63 14.24
C HIS A 345 -17.68 17.10 12.97
N ILE A 346 -16.38 16.83 12.92
CA ILE A 346 -15.49 17.12 11.81
C ILE A 346 -14.96 15.78 11.31
N ARG A 347 -15.04 15.51 10.00
CA ARG A 347 -14.58 14.26 9.40
C ARG A 347 -13.06 14.26 9.23
N VAL A 348 -12.36 14.22 10.36
CA VAL A 348 -10.90 14.11 10.44
C VAL A 348 -10.53 12.84 11.21
N PRO A 349 -9.38 12.23 10.89
CA PRO A 349 -8.84 11.13 11.69
C PRO A 349 -8.74 11.49 13.17
N PRO A 350 -8.77 10.49 14.07
CA PRO A 350 -8.52 10.75 15.49
C PRO A 350 -7.15 11.41 15.67
N PRO A 351 -7.02 12.36 16.62
CA PRO A 351 -5.73 12.91 16.98
C PRO A 351 -4.77 11.76 17.33
N GLY A 352 -3.64 11.67 16.62
CA GLY A 352 -2.64 10.65 16.91
C GLY A 352 -2.13 10.81 18.35
N GLY A 353 -1.97 9.71 19.08
CA GLY A 353 -1.48 9.71 20.47
C GLY A 353 -0.05 10.27 20.65
N LEU A 354 0.61 10.63 19.55
CA LEU A 354 1.88 11.34 19.54
C LEU A 354 1.64 12.73 18.97
N THR A 355 1.41 13.72 19.84
CA THR A 355 1.91 15.06 19.53
C THR A 355 3.40 14.91 19.27
N LEU A 356 3.84 15.21 18.04
CA LEU A 356 5.24 15.27 17.65
C LEU A 356 5.88 16.51 18.30
N ALA A 357 5.91 16.52 19.62
CA ALA A 357 6.57 17.49 20.47
C ALA A 357 6.91 16.73 21.76
N GLN A 358 8.20 16.67 22.06
CA GLN A 358 8.84 15.93 23.15
C GLN A 358 9.23 14.49 22.78
N SER A 359 10.50 14.34 22.41
CA SER A 359 11.22 13.07 22.47
C SER A 359 11.11 12.47 23.87
N PRO A 360 10.60 11.25 24.06
CA PRO A 360 10.85 10.51 25.27
C PRO A 360 12.32 10.09 25.26
N GLN A 361 13.06 10.47 26.29
CA GLN A 361 14.37 9.88 26.61
C GLN A 361 14.23 8.35 26.66
N PRO A 362 15.21 7.58 26.18
CA PRO A 362 15.14 6.13 26.22
C PRO A 362 15.21 5.65 27.67
N THR A 363 14.10 5.20 28.23
CA THR A 363 14.10 4.37 29.44
C THR A 363 14.59 2.99 29.04
N ALA A 364 15.63 2.52 29.71
CA ALA A 364 16.20 1.20 29.55
C ALA A 364 15.17 0.15 29.99
N ASP A 365 14.44 -0.41 29.03
CA ASP A 365 13.75 -1.70 29.14
C ASP A 365 13.50 -2.22 27.71
N MET A 366 14.59 -2.53 27.01
CA MET A 366 14.55 -3.44 25.86
C MET A 366 14.90 -4.83 26.37
N VAL A 367 13.88 -5.63 26.64
CA VAL A 367 14.05 -7.06 26.91
C VAL A 367 14.64 -7.75 25.68
N HIS A 368 15.90 -8.17 25.83
CA HIS A 368 16.56 -9.12 24.97
C HIS A 368 15.80 -10.46 25.00
N PHE A 369 15.44 -11.00 23.84
CA PHE A 369 15.13 -12.42 23.69
C PHE A 369 16.44 -13.15 23.32
N PRO A 370 16.92 -14.12 24.13
CA PRO A 370 18.07 -14.92 23.75
C PRO A 370 17.69 -15.97 22.70
N ALA A 371 18.64 -16.23 21.82
CA ALA A 371 18.62 -17.34 20.87
C ALA A 371 18.81 -18.68 21.60
N GLY A 372 18.06 -19.70 21.16
CA GLY A 372 18.42 -21.10 21.34
C GLY A 372 17.48 -21.92 22.22
N TRP A 373 16.62 -22.73 21.59
CA TRP A 373 16.49 -24.14 21.98
C TRP A 373 15.99 -25.00 20.81
N ALA A 374 16.66 -26.13 20.68
CA ALA A 374 16.43 -27.15 19.69
C ALA A 374 15.38 -28.17 20.15
N ALA A 375 14.73 -28.76 19.15
CA ALA A 375 14.16 -30.11 19.09
C ALA A 375 13.20 -30.59 20.18
N GLN A 376 11.94 -30.83 19.77
CA GLN A 376 11.28 -32.14 19.86
C GLN A 376 10.00 -32.15 19.02
N SER A 377 9.89 -33.13 18.11
CA SER A 377 8.65 -33.53 17.40
C SER A 377 7.65 -34.15 18.40
N PRO A 378 6.33 -34.28 18.10
CA PRO A 378 5.92 -35.38 17.21
C PRO A 378 4.60 -35.18 16.39
N LEU A 379 4.48 -36.07 15.41
CA LEU A 379 3.29 -36.70 14.84
C LEU A 379 2.50 -36.03 13.69
N LEU A 380 2.61 -36.73 12.56
CA LEU A 380 1.86 -36.68 11.33
C LEU A 380 0.36 -36.98 11.54
N LEU A 381 -0.50 -36.20 10.87
CA LEU A 381 -1.76 -36.73 10.35
C LEU A 381 -2.00 -36.21 8.93
N ARG A 382 -1.94 -37.15 7.98
CA ARG A 382 -2.36 -37.00 6.58
C ARG A 382 -3.88 -36.95 6.50
N MET A 383 -4.44 -36.01 5.75
CA MET A 383 -5.59 -36.14 4.81
C MET A 383 -5.52 -34.91 3.90
N GLY A 384 -5.68 -34.91 2.58
CA GLY A 384 -6.28 -35.85 1.64
C GLY A 384 -6.91 -34.97 0.55
N ALA A 385 -6.23 -34.82 -0.58
CA ALA A 385 -6.69 -34.00 -1.70
C ALA A 385 -7.94 -34.61 -2.36
N ARG A 386 -8.95 -33.80 -2.69
CA ARG A 386 -9.91 -34.09 -3.76
C ARG A 386 -10.27 -32.83 -4.54
N THR A 387 -10.31 -33.04 -5.85
CA THR A 387 -10.53 -32.12 -6.97
C THR A 387 -11.99 -31.72 -7.10
N CYS A 388 -12.22 -30.49 -7.57
CA CYS A 388 -13.53 -30.02 -8.04
C CYS A 388 -13.75 -30.49 -9.49
N ARG A 389 -14.94 -31.00 -9.79
CA ARG A 389 -15.41 -31.33 -11.15
C ARG A 389 -16.71 -30.57 -11.40
N GLU A 390 -16.78 -29.91 -12.55
CA GLU A 390 -17.95 -29.25 -13.13
C GLU A 390 -19.10 -30.23 -13.40
N MET A 391 -20.33 -29.69 -13.43
CA MET A 391 -21.50 -29.98 -14.29
C MET A 391 -22.60 -28.97 -13.86
N GLY A 392 -23.38 -28.29 -14.70
CA GLY A 392 -23.95 -28.63 -16.00
C GLY A 392 -25.48 -28.68 -15.86
N GLU A 393 -26.21 -27.84 -16.60
CA GLU A 393 -27.68 -27.66 -16.61
C GLU A 393 -28.51 -28.94 -16.90
N VAL A 394 -29.78 -28.99 -16.46
CA VAL A 394 -31.02 -29.02 -17.31
C VAL A 394 -32.30 -29.33 -16.47
N ARG A 395 -33.41 -28.77 -16.97
CA ARG A 395 -34.84 -28.62 -16.58
C ARG A 395 -35.66 -29.83 -16.08
N GLY A 396 -36.77 -29.53 -15.36
CA GLY A 396 -38.12 -30.08 -15.68
C GLY A 396 -39.13 -30.40 -14.53
N GLY A 397 -40.15 -29.55 -14.34
CA GLY A 397 -41.60 -29.90 -14.20
C GLY A 397 -42.24 -30.42 -12.89
N GLY A 398 -43.41 -29.87 -12.51
CA GLY A 398 -44.49 -30.60 -11.80
C GLY A 398 -45.10 -29.92 -10.55
N ALA A 399 -46.44 -29.73 -10.53
CA ALA A 399 -47.23 -28.93 -9.59
C ALA A 399 -47.83 -29.70 -8.39
N GLY A 400 -48.26 -28.98 -7.33
CA GLY A 400 -49.15 -29.49 -6.26
C GLY A 400 -49.33 -28.52 -5.08
N LYS A 401 -50.59 -28.24 -4.71
CA LYS A 401 -51.07 -27.23 -3.74
C LYS A 401 -50.85 -27.62 -2.27
N ASP A 402 -50.60 -26.63 -1.39
CA ASP A 402 -51.43 -26.26 -0.22
C ASP A 402 -50.72 -25.24 0.69
N SER A 403 -51.49 -24.31 1.23
CA SER A 403 -51.13 -23.24 2.20
C SER A 403 -51.87 -23.54 3.53
N PRO A 404 -51.46 -23.06 4.73
CA PRO A 404 -51.16 -21.64 4.95
C PRO A 404 -50.12 -21.25 6.03
N VAL A 405 -49.90 -19.93 6.09
CA VAL A 405 -49.30 -19.09 7.16
C VAL A 405 -47.78 -18.84 7.06
N THR A 406 -47.42 -17.68 6.49
CA THR A 406 -46.13 -16.99 6.66
C THR A 406 -46.39 -15.52 7.00
N PRO A 407 -45.67 -14.90 7.95
CA PRO A 407 -45.47 -13.45 8.01
C PRO A 407 -44.20 -13.04 7.21
N PRO A 408 -44.01 -11.75 6.90
CA PRO A 408 -43.42 -11.33 5.64
C PRO A 408 -41.89 -11.41 5.61
N ARG A 409 -41.39 -11.62 4.38
CA ARG A 409 -39.99 -11.49 3.98
C ARG A 409 -39.56 -10.02 3.86
N ASP A 410 -38.24 -9.88 3.96
CA ASP A 410 -37.35 -8.88 3.37
C ASP A 410 -37.00 -7.60 4.14
N SER A 411 -35.80 -7.61 4.70
CA SER A 411 -34.73 -6.71 4.25
C SER A 411 -33.39 -7.45 4.38
N PRO A 412 -32.56 -7.51 3.32
CA PRO A 412 -31.30 -8.23 3.38
C PRO A 412 -30.34 -7.51 4.34
N LEU A 413 -29.76 -8.31 5.24
CA LEU A 413 -28.60 -7.96 6.06
C LEU A 413 -27.51 -7.38 5.15
N CYS A 414 -26.95 -6.24 5.54
CA CYS A 414 -25.87 -5.57 4.81
C CYS A 414 -24.62 -6.47 4.81
N PRO A 415 -24.17 -7.00 3.65
CA PRO A 415 -22.94 -7.78 3.59
C PRO A 415 -21.76 -6.81 3.51
N CYS A 416 -21.26 -6.39 4.68
CA CYS A 416 -20.04 -5.57 4.79
C CYS A 416 -18.78 -6.25 4.22
N HIS A 417 -18.84 -7.55 3.89
CA HIS A 417 -17.73 -8.30 3.31
C HIS A 417 -17.54 -8.08 1.80
N THR A 418 -18.45 -7.36 1.13
CA THR A 418 -18.35 -7.03 -0.30
C THR A 418 -18.97 -5.66 -0.60
N HIS A 419 -18.35 -4.58 -0.10
CA HIS A 419 -18.68 -3.23 -0.57
C HIS A 419 -17.50 -2.60 -1.33
N PRO A 420 -17.61 -2.44 -2.66
CA PRO A 420 -16.69 -1.61 -3.42
C PRO A 420 -17.17 -0.16 -3.31
N SER A 421 -16.76 0.54 -2.26
CA SER A 421 -17.07 1.97 -2.14
C SER A 421 -15.89 2.82 -1.65
N CYS A 422 -14.70 2.41 -2.05
CA CYS A 422 -13.68 3.36 -2.51
C CYS A 422 -13.68 3.25 -4.05
N PRO A 423 -13.61 4.35 -4.84
CA PRO A 423 -13.45 4.26 -6.29
C PRO A 423 -12.02 3.83 -6.59
N LEU A 424 -11.65 2.64 -6.10
CA LEU A 424 -10.45 1.96 -6.51
C LEU A 424 -10.86 1.19 -7.76
N PRO A 425 -10.20 1.42 -8.89
CA PRO A 425 -10.35 0.58 -10.06
C PRO A 425 -10.19 -0.91 -9.69
N LYS A 426 -10.66 -1.84 -10.53
CA LYS A 426 -10.49 -3.27 -10.24
C LYS A 426 -9.03 -3.69 -10.39
N GLN A 427 -8.47 -4.33 -9.35
CA GLN A 427 -7.08 -4.77 -9.35
C GLN A 427 -6.92 -6.04 -10.19
N LEU A 428 -5.86 -6.11 -11.00
CA LEU A 428 -5.51 -7.31 -11.75
C LEU A 428 -4.91 -8.43 -10.87
N SER A 429 -5.13 -9.68 -11.29
CA SER A 429 -4.41 -10.83 -10.75
C SER A 429 -2.99 -10.91 -11.34
N CYS A 430 -2.08 -11.65 -10.67
CA CYS A 430 -0.67 -11.76 -11.06
C CYS A 430 -0.45 -12.25 -12.51
N ASN A 431 -1.43 -12.96 -13.07
CA ASN A 431 -1.35 -13.57 -14.41
C ASN A 431 -1.56 -12.55 -15.54
N THR A 432 -2.30 -11.46 -15.31
CA THR A 432 -2.57 -10.45 -16.35
C THR A 432 -1.32 -9.63 -16.69
N LEU A 433 -0.39 -9.44 -15.73
CA LEU A 433 0.90 -8.77 -15.97
C LEU A 433 1.78 -9.49 -16.99
N SER A 434 1.64 -10.81 -17.15
CA SER A 434 2.34 -11.58 -18.20
C SER A 434 1.63 -11.54 -19.55
N ALA A 435 0.32 -11.31 -19.57
CA ALA A 435 -0.47 -11.16 -20.80
C ALA A 435 -0.28 -9.76 -21.41
N PHE A 436 -0.16 -8.73 -20.56
CA PHE A 436 0.07 -7.35 -20.96
C PHE A 436 1.36 -7.15 -21.78
N SER A 437 2.36 -8.03 -21.65
CA SER A 437 3.59 -7.99 -22.45
C SER A 437 3.47 -8.66 -23.84
N ARG A 438 2.30 -9.20 -24.20
CA ARG A 438 2.13 -10.04 -25.42
C ARG A 438 1.19 -9.46 -26.48
N GLU A 439 0.57 -8.31 -26.24
CA GLU A 439 -0.35 -7.71 -27.22
C GLU A 439 0.40 -6.79 -28.19
N SER A 440 0.38 -7.16 -29.47
CA SER A 440 0.91 -6.35 -30.57
C SER A 440 -0.02 -5.16 -30.84
N PRO A 441 0.51 -3.96 -31.13
CA PRO A 441 -0.31 -2.82 -31.50
C PRO A 441 -1.06 -3.08 -32.82
N PRO A 442 -2.27 -2.52 -33.01
CA PRO A 442 -2.93 -2.54 -34.31
C PRO A 442 -2.12 -1.74 -35.35
N PRO A 443 -2.16 -2.14 -36.63
CA PRO A 443 -1.49 -1.40 -37.70
C PRO A 443 -2.10 0.00 -37.85
N ILE A 444 -1.24 0.98 -38.11
CA ILE A 444 -1.63 2.37 -38.35
C ILE A 444 -2.34 2.45 -39.71
N PRO A 445 -3.49 3.13 -39.84
CA PRO A 445 -4.03 3.46 -41.14
C PRO A 445 -3.11 4.46 -41.83
N GLU A 446 -2.54 4.07 -42.98
CA GLU A 446 -1.83 5.00 -43.86
C GLU A 446 -2.79 6.14 -44.23
N ILE A 447 -2.38 7.37 -43.91
CA ILE A 447 -3.11 8.58 -44.32
C ILE A 447 -2.66 8.91 -45.75
N PRO A 448 -3.60 9.19 -46.68
CA PRO A 448 -3.32 9.39 -48.10
C PRO A 448 -2.47 10.61 -48.43
#